data_AF-A0A2A4AFP5-F1
#
_entry.id   AF-A0A2A4AFP5-F1
#
_cell.length_a   1.000
_cell.length_b   1.000
_cell.length_c   1.000
_cell.angle_alpha   90.00
_cell.angle_beta   90.00
_cell.angle_gamma   90.00
#
_symmetry.space_group_name_H-M   'P 1'
#
loop_
_entity.id
_entity.type
_entity.pdbx_description
1 polymer ?
#
loop_
_entity_poly.entity_id
_entity_poly.type
_entity_poly.pdbx_seq_one_letter_code
_entity_poly.pdbx_strand_id
1 'polypeptide(L)'
;MLTSTAIAEQAAFPDRQHFAIIDYARNQAIGSISLINAVPEHGSVEMGWVYYSKHLKQPSHNAAVRLGFVPEGIFRNHMVYKGRSRDTEWLSISHDEWPQQKAAFEAWLDESNFTEDGLQVRSLESFRGSTSPHP
;
A
#
# COMPACT_ATOMS: atom_id res chain seq x y z
N MET A 1 -16.34 -0.44 -17.42
CA MET A 1 -15.72 -1.48 -18.28
C MET A 1 -14.17 -1.41 -18.27
N LEU A 2 -13.53 -1.10 -17.14
CA LEU A 2 -12.05 -1.15 -17.00
C LEU A 2 -11.59 -1.95 -15.77
N THR A 3 -12.52 -2.33 -14.90
CA THR A 3 -12.25 -3.06 -13.65
C THR A 3 -12.17 -4.57 -13.85
N SER A 4 -12.91 -5.15 -14.81
CA SER A 4 -12.89 -6.61 -15.00
C SER A 4 -11.61 -7.13 -15.65
N THR A 5 -10.95 -6.34 -16.52
CA THR A 5 -9.74 -6.79 -17.24
C THR A 5 -8.50 -6.80 -16.33
N ALA A 6 -8.34 -5.80 -15.46
CA ALA A 6 -7.19 -5.73 -14.55
C ALA A 6 -7.23 -6.84 -13.48
N ILE A 7 -8.42 -7.18 -12.98
CA ILE A 7 -8.61 -8.29 -12.03
C ILE A 7 -8.35 -9.64 -12.73
N ALA A 8 -8.78 -9.80 -13.99
CA ALA A 8 -8.53 -11.01 -14.78
C ALA A 8 -7.03 -11.21 -15.12
N GLU A 9 -6.29 -10.15 -15.44
CA GLU A 9 -4.84 -10.23 -15.69
C GLU A 9 -4.05 -10.64 -14.43
N GLN A 10 -4.55 -10.31 -13.24
CA GLN A 10 -3.91 -10.67 -11.97
C GLN A 10 -4.07 -12.16 -11.64
N ALA A 11 -5.19 -12.78 -12.01
CA ALA A 11 -5.43 -14.21 -11.81
C ALA A 11 -4.47 -15.14 -12.60
N ALA A 12 -3.66 -14.59 -13.51
CA ALA A 12 -2.68 -15.34 -14.32
C ALA A 12 -1.38 -15.70 -13.57
N PHE A 13 -1.21 -15.27 -12.31
CA PHE A 13 -0.02 -15.57 -11.49
C PHE A 13 -0.42 -16.41 -10.26
N PRO A 14 -0.57 -17.74 -10.40
CA PRO A 14 -1.13 -18.60 -9.35
C PRO A 14 -0.29 -18.65 -8.06
N ASP A 15 1.01 -18.35 -8.15
CA ASP A 15 1.93 -18.34 -7.00
C ASP A 15 1.81 -17.06 -6.14
N ARG A 16 0.90 -16.15 -6.50
CA ARG A 16 0.69 -14.88 -5.80
C ARG A 16 -0.66 -14.89 -5.12
N GLN A 17 -0.68 -14.45 -3.86
CA GLN A 17 -1.92 -14.32 -3.14
C GLN A 17 -2.55 -12.96 -3.45
N HIS A 18 -3.56 -12.97 -4.32
CA HIS A 18 -4.31 -11.79 -4.72
C HIS A 18 -5.53 -11.55 -3.82
N PHE A 19 -5.76 -10.28 -3.45
CA PHE A 19 -6.91 -9.86 -2.64
C PHE A 19 -7.64 -8.72 -3.34
N ALA A 20 -8.98 -8.78 -3.36
CA ALA A 20 -9.82 -7.67 -3.82
C ALA A 20 -10.06 -6.68 -2.67
N ILE A 21 -10.00 -5.39 -2.97
CA ILE A 21 -10.37 -4.32 -2.04
C ILE A 21 -11.84 -3.96 -2.31
N ILE A 22 -12.69 -4.18 -1.31
CA ILE A 22 -14.14 -3.97 -1.40
C ILE A 22 -14.53 -2.73 -0.62
N ASP A 23 -15.22 -1.80 -1.28
CA ASP A 23 -15.94 -0.72 -0.62
C ASP A 23 -17.27 -1.30 -0.11
N TYR A 24 -17.40 -1.45 1.20
CA TYR A 24 -18.60 -2.00 1.82
C TYR A 24 -19.82 -1.08 1.73
N ALA A 25 -19.63 0.24 1.72
CA ALA A 25 -20.74 1.19 1.61
C ALA A 25 -21.41 1.11 0.23
N ARG A 26 -20.62 0.85 -0.82
CA ARG A 26 -21.10 0.70 -2.20
C ARG A 26 -21.27 -0.76 -2.63
N ASN A 27 -20.81 -1.72 -1.82
CA ASN A 27 -20.66 -3.13 -2.16
C ASN A 27 -19.97 -3.35 -3.52
N GLN A 28 -18.82 -2.68 -3.73
CA GLN A 28 -18.10 -2.68 -5.00
C GLN A 28 -16.62 -3.00 -4.81
N ALA A 29 -16.06 -3.80 -5.73
CA ALA A 29 -14.62 -3.96 -5.83
C ALA A 29 -14.00 -2.67 -6.41
N ILE A 30 -13.17 -2.01 -5.61
CA ILE A 30 -12.53 -0.73 -5.94
C ILE A 30 -11.03 -0.85 -6.20
N GLY A 31 -10.46 -2.05 -6.04
CA GLY A 31 -9.05 -2.29 -6.25
C GLY A 31 -8.62 -3.71 -5.92
N SER A 32 -7.31 -3.92 -5.91
CA SER A 32 -6.68 -5.17 -5.49
C SER A 32 -5.26 -4.92 -4.99
N ILE A 33 -4.79 -5.84 -4.15
CA ILE A 33 -3.40 -5.93 -3.70
C ILE A 33 -2.92 -7.37 -3.82
N SER A 34 -1.61 -7.60 -3.72
CA SER A 34 -1.05 -8.94 -3.65
C SER A 34 0.06 -9.01 -2.61
N LEU A 35 0.12 -10.14 -1.91
CA LEU A 35 1.28 -10.50 -1.11
C LEU A 35 2.19 -11.36 -1.96
N ILE A 36 3.43 -10.90 -2.13
CA ILE A 36 4.46 -11.54 -2.98
C ILE A 36 5.79 -11.59 -2.23
N ASN A 37 6.73 -12.40 -2.73
CA ASN A 37 8.08 -12.53 -2.16
C ASN A 37 8.07 -12.77 -0.63
N ALA A 38 7.08 -13.52 -0.13
CA ALA A 38 7.01 -13.87 1.28
C ALA A 38 8.13 -14.86 1.63
N VAL A 39 8.87 -14.55 2.69
CA VAL A 39 9.91 -15.42 3.26
C VAL A 39 9.59 -15.62 4.74
N PRO A 40 8.74 -16.61 5.09
CA PRO A 40 8.28 -16.83 6.47
C PRO A 40 9.42 -17.00 7.46
N GLU A 41 10.52 -17.64 7.06
CA GLU A 41 11.71 -17.86 7.87
C GLU A 41 12.35 -16.54 8.34
N HIS A 42 12.19 -15.48 7.57
CA HIS A 42 12.71 -14.14 7.88
C HIS A 42 11.60 -13.20 8.37
N GLY A 43 10.34 -13.64 8.39
CA GLY A 43 9.20 -12.80 8.74
C GLY A 43 8.95 -11.66 7.75
N SER A 44 9.34 -11.79 6.48
CA SER A 44 9.20 -10.75 5.47
C SER A 44 8.14 -11.08 4.40
N VAL A 45 7.52 -10.04 3.86
CA VAL A 45 6.58 -10.12 2.73
C VAL A 45 6.54 -8.78 2.01
N GLU A 46 6.39 -8.80 0.69
CA GLU A 46 6.19 -7.61 -0.13
C GLU A 46 4.70 -7.44 -0.45
N MET A 47 4.18 -6.24 -0.22
CA MET A 47 2.89 -5.82 -0.76
C MET A 47 3.09 -5.25 -2.17
N GLY A 48 2.70 -6.02 -3.19
CA GLY A 48 2.88 -5.68 -4.59
C GLY A 48 1.56 -5.60 -5.35
N TRP A 49 1.65 -5.29 -6.64
CA TRP A 49 0.51 -5.33 -7.58
C TRP A 49 -0.71 -4.53 -7.12
N VAL A 50 -0.46 -3.43 -6.42
CA VAL A 50 -1.49 -2.53 -5.92
C VAL A 50 -2.18 -1.84 -7.09
N TYR A 51 -3.46 -2.14 -7.26
CA TYR A 51 -4.33 -1.47 -8.21
C TYR A 51 -5.48 -0.82 -7.46
N TYR A 52 -5.60 0.49 -7.60
CA TYR A 52 -6.79 1.24 -7.19
C TYR A 52 -7.55 1.70 -8.44
N SER A 53 -8.87 1.78 -8.33
CA SER A 53 -9.71 2.41 -9.34
C SER A 53 -9.24 3.86 -9.60
N LYS A 54 -9.59 4.41 -10.77
CA LYS A 54 -9.10 5.74 -11.19
C LYS A 54 -9.31 6.85 -10.15
N HIS A 55 -10.39 6.79 -9.39
CA HIS A 55 -10.74 7.80 -8.38
C HIS A 55 -9.88 7.72 -7.10
N LEU A 56 -9.14 6.63 -6.90
CA LEU A 56 -8.34 6.37 -5.71
C LEU A 56 -6.84 6.28 -6.02
N LYS A 57 -6.44 6.58 -7.26
CA LYS A 57 -5.07 6.39 -7.72
C LYS A 57 -4.18 7.57 -7.32
N GLN A 58 -3.25 7.32 -6.41
CA GLN A 58 -2.17 8.23 -6.03
C GLN A 58 -0.81 7.68 -6.52
N PRO A 59 0.22 8.52 -6.79
CA PRO A 59 1.60 8.07 -6.93
C PRO A 59 2.02 7.11 -5.81
N SER A 60 2.56 5.95 -6.20
CA SER A 60 2.89 4.84 -5.30
C SER A 60 3.81 5.26 -4.15
N HIS A 61 4.84 6.06 -4.43
CA HIS A 61 5.80 6.53 -3.44
C HIS A 61 5.11 7.36 -2.33
N ASN A 62 4.34 8.39 -2.71
CA ASN A 62 3.70 9.28 -1.74
C ASN A 62 2.68 8.52 -0.88
N ALA A 63 1.99 7.54 -1.46
CA ALA A 63 1.09 6.67 -0.71
C ALA A 63 1.86 5.81 0.32
N ALA A 64 2.96 5.17 -0.09
CA ALA A 64 3.78 4.35 0.81
C ALA A 64 4.35 5.17 1.98
N VAL A 65 4.95 6.33 1.69
CA VAL A 65 5.50 7.22 2.73
C VAL A 65 4.40 7.71 3.70
N ARG A 66 3.23 8.07 3.18
CA ARG A 66 2.06 8.43 4.02
C ARG A 66 1.63 7.28 4.93
N LEU A 67 1.72 6.03 4.46
CA LEU A 67 1.29 4.86 5.21
C LEU A 67 2.25 4.42 6.32
N GLY A 68 3.53 4.82 6.29
CA GLY A 68 4.46 4.22 7.25
C GLY A 68 5.83 3.95 6.68
N PHE A 69 5.89 3.70 5.38
CA PHE A 69 7.05 3.07 4.78
C PHE A 69 8.24 4.03 4.72
N VAL A 70 9.40 3.51 5.08
CA VAL A 70 10.68 4.21 5.08
C VAL A 70 11.46 3.83 3.81
N PRO A 71 11.94 4.79 2.99
CA PRO A 71 12.78 4.49 1.84
C PRO A 71 14.13 3.88 2.26
N GLU A 72 14.51 2.76 1.64
CA GLU A 72 15.76 2.04 1.93
C GLU A 72 16.79 2.12 0.80
N GLY A 73 16.34 2.34 -0.44
CA GLY A 73 17.27 2.50 -1.56
C GLY A 73 16.63 2.37 -2.93
N ILE A 74 17.44 2.65 -3.96
CA ILE A 74 17.02 2.59 -5.36
C ILE A 74 17.89 1.57 -6.10
N PHE A 75 17.24 0.57 -6.66
CA PHE A 75 17.86 -0.34 -7.61
C PHE A 75 17.73 0.25 -9.01
N ARG A 76 18.86 0.74 -9.54
CA ARG A 76 18.93 1.34 -10.88
C ARG A 76 18.85 0.27 -11.96
N ASN A 77 18.08 0.54 -13.02
CA ASN A 77 17.81 -0.38 -14.13
C ASN A 77 17.30 -1.75 -13.69
N HIS A 78 16.55 -1.81 -12.59
CA HIS A 78 16.07 -3.05 -12.01
C HIS A 78 15.23 -3.88 -12.98
N MET A 79 14.43 -3.24 -13.84
CA MET A 79 13.61 -3.97 -14.80
C MET A 79 13.32 -3.18 -16.08
N VAL A 80 12.91 -3.89 -17.14
CA VAL A 80 12.26 -3.28 -18.30
C VAL A 80 10.75 -3.43 -18.14
N TYR A 81 10.05 -2.31 -18.05
CA TYR A 81 8.59 -2.28 -17.95
C TYR A 81 7.99 -1.50 -19.12
N LYS A 82 7.12 -2.14 -19.90
CA LYS A 82 6.50 -1.56 -21.11
C LYS A 82 7.54 -0.92 -22.06
N GLY A 83 8.60 -1.67 -22.34
CA GLY A 83 9.67 -1.27 -23.27
C GLY A 83 10.62 -0.19 -22.77
N ARG A 84 10.57 0.19 -21.48
CA ARG A 84 11.45 1.21 -20.89
C ARG A 84 12.18 0.67 -19.67
N SER A 85 13.44 1.10 -19.49
CA SER A 85 14.16 0.84 -18.22
C SER A 85 13.42 1.51 -17.07
N ARG A 86 13.39 0.82 -15.93
CA ARG A 86 12.76 1.27 -14.70
C ARG A 86 13.71 1.05 -13.53
N ASP A 87 13.92 2.11 -12.78
CA ASP A 87 14.48 2.08 -11.44
C ASP A 87 13.39 1.67 -10.45
N THR A 88 13.75 0.87 -9.44
CA THR A 88 12.84 0.50 -8.35
C THR A 88 13.36 1.07 -7.05
N GLU A 89 12.53 1.90 -6.43
CA GLU A 89 12.72 2.33 -5.06
C GLU A 89 12.07 1.30 -4.12
N TRP A 90 12.82 0.89 -3.10
CA TRP A 90 12.38 -0.01 -2.05
C TRP A 90 12.05 0.79 -0.79
N LEU A 91 10.91 0.47 -0.19
CA LEU A 91 10.49 1.03 1.08
C LEU A 91 9.98 -0.10 1.99
N SER A 92 10.17 0.04 3.30
CA SER A 92 9.84 -0.99 4.28
C SER A 92 9.10 -0.44 5.50
N ILE A 93 8.43 -1.33 6.24
CA ILE A 93 8.06 -1.12 7.65
C ILE A 93 8.58 -2.35 8.38
N SER A 94 9.45 -2.13 9.36
CA SER A 94 10.03 -3.19 10.18
C SER A 94 9.09 -3.64 11.31
N HIS A 95 9.45 -4.75 11.95
CA HIS A 95 8.74 -5.26 13.12
C HIS A 95 8.66 -4.22 14.26
N ASP A 96 9.76 -3.51 14.53
CA ASP A 96 9.85 -2.57 15.65
C ASP A 96 9.06 -1.28 15.41
N GLU A 97 8.86 -0.90 14.15
CA GLU A 97 8.06 0.27 13.76
C GLU A 97 6.56 -0.04 13.76
N TRP A 98 6.19 -1.30 13.52
CA TRP A 98 4.79 -1.70 13.34
C TRP A 98 3.88 -1.29 14.51
N PRO A 99 4.24 -1.47 15.80
CA PRO A 99 3.38 -1.05 16.91
C PRO A 99 2.97 0.42 16.85
N GLN A 100 3.90 1.32 16.51
CA GLN A 100 3.62 2.74 16.37
C GLN A 100 2.74 3.02 15.15
N GLN A 101 3.05 2.42 13.99
CA GLN A 101 2.25 2.63 12.78
C GLN A 101 0.82 2.09 12.95
N LYS A 102 0.67 0.92 13.57
CA LYS A 102 -0.63 0.32 13.90
C LYS A 102 -1.46 1.25 14.79
N ALA A 103 -0.88 1.77 15.87
CA ALA A 103 -1.59 2.68 16.77
C ALA A 103 -2.05 3.95 16.04
N ALA A 104 -1.22 4.49 15.14
CA ALA A 104 -1.60 5.63 14.33
C ALA A 104 -2.70 5.32 13.30
N PHE A 105 -2.67 4.13 12.68
CA PHE A 105 -3.75 3.68 11.81
C PHE A 105 -5.08 3.53 12.57
N GLU A 106 -5.05 2.90 13.74
CA GLU A 106 -6.24 2.72 14.58
C GLU A 106 -6.82 4.09 14.98
N ALA A 107 -5.99 5.03 15.42
CA ALA A 107 -6.45 6.38 15.77
C ALA A 107 -6.95 7.19 14.55
N TRP A 108 -6.34 7.00 13.38
CA TRP A 108 -6.76 7.69 12.16
C TRP A 108 -8.08 7.14 11.59
N LEU A 109 -8.30 5.82 11.72
CA LEU A 109 -9.51 5.12 11.25
C LEU A 109 -10.67 5.18 12.25
N ASP A 110 -10.43 5.64 13.49
CA ASP A 110 -11.47 5.81 14.49
C ASP A 110 -12.56 6.76 13.97
N GLU A 111 -13.83 6.42 14.21
CA GLU A 111 -14.98 7.19 13.74
C GLU A 111 -14.95 8.65 14.23
N SER A 112 -14.38 8.89 15.42
CA SER A 112 -14.23 10.25 15.97
C SER A 112 -13.25 11.12 15.19
N ASN A 113 -12.40 10.53 14.34
CA ASN A 113 -11.51 11.28 13.45
C ASN A 113 -12.17 11.72 12.14
N PHE A 114 -13.49 11.50 11.95
CA PHE A 114 -14.21 11.93 10.76
C PHE A 114 -15.37 12.86 11.12
N THR A 115 -15.53 13.93 10.34
CA THR A 115 -16.70 14.81 10.42
C THR A 115 -17.94 14.12 9.87
N GLU A 116 -19.12 14.70 10.09
CA GLU A 116 -20.39 14.18 9.53
C GLU A 116 -20.35 14.05 8.00
N ASP A 117 -19.65 14.95 7.31
CA ASP A 117 -19.43 14.90 5.86
C ASP A 117 -18.36 13.88 5.40
N GLY A 118 -17.80 13.09 6.32
CA GLY A 118 -16.78 12.07 6.03
C GLY A 118 -15.37 12.61 5.80
N LEU A 119 -15.08 13.86 6.18
CA LEU A 119 -13.75 14.44 6.08
C LEU A 119 -12.92 14.10 7.31
N GLN A 120 -11.64 13.75 7.12
CA GLN A 120 -10.73 13.53 8.24
C GLN A 120 -10.53 14.83 9.06
N VAL A 121 -10.55 14.72 10.39
CA VAL A 121 -10.26 15.81 11.32
C VAL A 121 -8.75 15.99 11.47
N ARG A 122 -8.02 14.87 11.63
CA ARG A 122 -6.55 14.82 11.64
C ARG A 122 -6.05 13.88 10.56
N SER A 123 -4.91 14.23 9.97
CA SER A 123 -4.22 13.36 9.00
C SER A 123 -3.52 12.20 9.69
N LEU A 124 -3.28 11.12 8.93
CA LEU A 124 -2.52 9.96 9.40
C LEU A 124 -1.10 10.37 9.82
N GLU A 125 -0.47 11.27 9.06
CA GLU A 125 0.86 11.81 9.36
C GLU A 125 0.91 12.51 10.74
N SER A 126 -0.18 13.18 11.15
CA SER A 126 -0.28 13.80 12.47
C SER A 126 -0.32 12.78 13.60
N PHE A 127 -0.89 11.59 13.39
CA PHE A 127 -0.93 10.52 14.39
C PHE A 127 0.40 9.76 14.46
N ARG A 128 1.03 9.52 13.30
CA ARG A 128 2.30 8.78 13.22
C ARG A 128 3.47 9.55 13.84
N GLY A 129 3.50 10.88 13.67
CA GLY A 129 4.67 11.69 13.98
C GLY A 129 5.78 11.51 12.93
N SER A 130 7.01 11.96 13.24
CA SER A 130 8.15 11.83 12.34
C SER A 130 8.65 10.39 12.29
N THR A 131 8.69 9.79 11.09
CA THR A 131 9.47 8.57 10.85
C THR A 131 10.95 8.90 10.89
N SER A 132 11.68 8.25 11.78
CA SER A 132 13.14 8.25 11.74
C SER A 132 13.60 7.08 10.87
N PRO A 133 14.55 7.28 9.94
CA PRO A 133 15.15 6.16 9.24
C PRO A 133 15.91 5.25 10.22
N HIS A 134 16.06 3.98 9.87
CA HIS A 134 16.82 3.00 10.66
C HIS A 134 18.23 3.53 10.99
N PRO A 135 18.75 3.25 12.21
CA PRO A 135 20.13 3.59 12.60
C PRO A 135 21.20 2.91 11.74
#